data_AF-R9JLM5-F1
#
_entry.id   AF-R9JLM5-F1
#
_cell.length_a   1.000
_cell.length_b   1.000
_cell.length_c   1.000
_cell.angle_alpha   90.00
_cell.angle_beta   90.00
_cell.angle_gamma   90.00
#
_symmetry.space_group_name_H-M   'P 1'
#
loop_
_entity.id
_entity.type
_entity.pdbx_description
1 polymer ?
#
loop_
_entity_poly.entity_id
_entity_poly.type
_entity_poly.pdbx_seq_one_letter_code
_entity_poly.pdbx_strand_id
1 'polypeptide(L)'
;MKSLLDIQKEVKQLEAMVQDMANFLDCINREIQEIRTSNDNMEMDYDMIRMLAKSVPFANHPLAELEDGYACKLYIELLLSVMQMDTNGITEKMVYIQWILEESRLDMELEDAYAESLELGKDIYSEIGEVLRTDFGLFFIVDALIVANFVEEANGEAIEYIAQLCVLLGVDASYMETSVILAKIALYQDIKNTKKADIEKVLPYIDDFEYCIGKNTIEKAFWLFRYVCVKVYNDDLWGGYSLSWKVRQISKVSKGDNIAEYRPKQGSTTYVKASQDGTLFQFKVEKGYSCGSVGVISHPSDSGKKIEQWLTKKYEGENVTFEFIDESNRFW
;
A
#
# COMPACT_ATOMS: atom_id res chain seq x y z
N MET A 1 -19.29 -35.29 -57.90
CA MET A 1 -20.17 -34.26 -57.32
C MET A 1 -21.05 -34.95 -56.30
N LYS A 2 -20.99 -34.57 -55.01
CA LYS A 2 -21.93 -35.10 -54.00
C LYS A 2 -23.36 -34.68 -54.39
N SER A 3 -24.34 -35.55 -54.20
CA SER A 3 -25.73 -35.19 -54.51
C SER A 3 -26.27 -34.24 -53.44
N LEU A 4 -27.26 -33.43 -53.79
CA LEU A 4 -27.89 -32.47 -52.87
C LEU A 4 -28.52 -33.18 -51.66
N LEU A 5 -28.96 -34.43 -51.84
CA LEU A 5 -29.46 -35.31 -50.78
C LEU A 5 -28.36 -35.75 -49.80
N ASP A 6 -27.15 -35.99 -50.30
CA ASP A 6 -26.00 -36.35 -49.44
C ASP A 6 -25.58 -35.15 -48.58
N ILE A 7 -25.59 -33.94 -49.15
CA ILE A 7 -25.30 -32.69 -48.43
C ILE A 7 -26.36 -32.43 -47.35
N GLN A 8 -27.65 -32.61 -47.66
CA GLN A 8 -28.73 -32.43 -46.68
C GLN A 8 -28.65 -33.44 -45.52
N LYS A 9 -28.20 -34.67 -45.80
CA LYS A 9 -28.00 -35.69 -44.77
C LYS A 9 -26.81 -35.36 -43.87
N GLU A 10 -25.72 -34.87 -44.44
CA GLU A 10 -24.54 -34.42 -43.70
C GLU A 10 -24.86 -33.22 -42.80
N VAL A 11 -25.64 -32.25 -43.29
CA VAL A 11 -26.06 -31.08 -42.48
C VAL A 11 -26.90 -31.50 -41.28
N LYS A 12 -27.88 -32.39 -41.46
CA LYS A 12 -28.70 -32.90 -40.34
C LYS A 12 -27.89 -33.67 -39.31
N GLN A 13 -26.86 -34.40 -39.74
CA GLN A 13 -25.94 -35.07 -38.82
C GLN A 13 -25.09 -34.07 -38.03
N LEU A 14 -24.64 -33.01 -38.70
CA LEU A 14 -23.89 -31.94 -38.06
C LEU A 14 -24.74 -31.19 -37.02
N GLU A 15 -26.00 -30.88 -37.34
CA GLU A 15 -26.95 -30.26 -36.41
C GLU A 15 -27.19 -31.13 -35.18
N ALA A 16 -27.37 -32.45 -35.35
CA ALA A 16 -27.51 -33.37 -34.25
C ALA A 16 -26.26 -33.41 -33.35
N MET A 17 -25.07 -33.44 -33.95
CA MET A 17 -23.80 -33.42 -33.18
C MET A 17 -23.58 -32.11 -32.43
N VAL A 18 -23.97 -30.97 -33.01
CA VAL A 18 -23.89 -29.66 -32.33
C VAL A 18 -24.87 -29.60 -31.16
N GLN A 19 -26.09 -30.15 -31.32
CA GLN A 19 -27.07 -30.22 -30.24
C GLN A 19 -26.59 -31.13 -29.11
N ASP A 20 -25.99 -32.28 -29.44
CA ASP A 20 -25.40 -33.17 -28.45
C ASP A 20 -24.23 -32.50 -27.72
N MET A 21 -23.35 -31.76 -28.43
CA MET A 21 -22.29 -30.98 -27.78
C MET A 21 -22.83 -29.90 -26.85
N ALA A 22 -23.90 -29.20 -27.24
CA ALA A 22 -24.54 -28.20 -26.37
C ALA A 22 -25.07 -28.85 -25.08
N ASN A 23 -25.74 -30.00 -25.20
CA ASN A 23 -26.23 -30.75 -24.04
C ASN A 23 -25.08 -31.26 -23.14
N PHE A 24 -23.94 -31.68 -23.73
CA PHE A 24 -22.74 -32.05 -22.97
C PHE A 24 -22.12 -30.85 -22.25
N LEU A 25 -22.06 -29.68 -22.89
CA LEU A 25 -21.58 -28.45 -22.26
C LEU A 25 -22.48 -28.00 -21.10
N ASP A 26 -23.80 -28.15 -21.24
CA ASP A 26 -24.75 -27.87 -20.15
C ASP A 26 -24.58 -28.85 -18.99
N CYS A 27 -24.34 -30.14 -19.26
CA CYS A 27 -23.99 -31.12 -18.23
C CYS A 27 -22.68 -30.78 -17.54
N ILE A 28 -21.63 -30.40 -18.29
CA ILE A 28 -20.34 -29.99 -17.71
C ILE A 28 -20.49 -28.74 -16.86
N ASN A 29 -21.25 -27.74 -17.32
CA ASN A 29 -21.53 -26.54 -16.53
C ASN A 29 -22.29 -26.87 -15.25
N ARG A 30 -23.29 -27.76 -15.31
CA ARG A 30 -24.01 -28.22 -14.12
C ARG A 30 -23.09 -28.99 -13.18
N GLU A 31 -22.23 -29.86 -13.69
CA GLU A 31 -21.24 -30.61 -12.89
C GLU A 31 -20.20 -29.67 -12.27
N ILE A 32 -19.76 -28.63 -12.97
CA ILE A 32 -18.86 -27.59 -12.41
C ILE A 32 -19.56 -26.82 -11.29
N GLN A 33 -20.84 -26.46 -11.48
CA GLN A 33 -21.63 -25.80 -10.43
C GLN A 33 -21.87 -26.74 -9.24
N GLU A 34 -22.21 -28.00 -9.50
CA GLU A 34 -22.35 -29.04 -8.47
C GLU A 34 -21.02 -29.25 -7.73
N ILE A 35 -19.86 -29.28 -8.40
CA ILE A 35 -18.55 -29.39 -7.76
C ILE A 35 -18.25 -28.16 -6.91
N ARG A 36 -18.53 -26.95 -7.40
CA ARG A 36 -18.38 -25.69 -6.66
C ARG A 36 -19.24 -25.69 -5.39
N THR A 37 -20.49 -26.14 -5.49
CA THR A 37 -21.40 -26.27 -4.33
C THR A 37 -21.10 -27.49 -3.44
N SER A 38 -20.46 -28.54 -3.95
CA SER A 38 -20.17 -29.75 -3.17
C SER A 38 -18.93 -29.61 -2.27
N ASN A 39 -18.10 -28.59 -2.54
CA ASN A 39 -17.06 -28.13 -1.62
C ASN A 39 -17.63 -27.31 -0.43
N ASP A 40 -18.95 -27.02 -0.38
CA ASP A 40 -19.64 -26.32 0.73
C ASP A 40 -19.79 -27.16 2.02
N ASN A 41 -19.11 -28.30 2.16
CA ASN A 41 -19.15 -29.11 3.39
C ASN A 41 -18.16 -28.68 4.48
N MET A 42 -17.55 -27.50 4.36
CA MET A 42 -17.20 -26.72 5.55
C MET A 42 -18.25 -25.62 5.67
N GLU A 43 -19.29 -25.88 6.48
CA GLU A 43 -20.25 -24.86 6.90
C GLU A 43 -19.45 -23.67 7.45
N MET A 44 -19.36 -22.58 6.68
CA MET A 44 -18.58 -21.40 7.06
C MET A 44 -19.21 -20.80 8.31
N ASP A 45 -18.43 -20.75 9.39
CA ASP A 45 -18.86 -20.13 10.64
C ASP A 45 -18.70 -18.60 10.54
N TYR A 46 -19.68 -17.96 9.89
CA TYR A 46 -19.73 -16.50 9.72
C TYR A 46 -19.72 -15.76 11.06
N ASP A 47 -20.29 -16.34 12.12
CA ASP A 47 -20.27 -15.75 13.45
C ASP A 47 -18.85 -15.76 14.05
N MET A 48 -18.11 -16.86 13.88
CA MET A 48 -16.69 -16.92 14.24
C MET A 48 -15.87 -15.93 13.41
N ILE A 49 -16.10 -15.83 12.11
CA ILE A 49 -15.41 -14.88 11.22
C ILE A 49 -15.64 -13.44 11.70
N ARG A 50 -16.89 -13.07 11.98
CA ARG A 50 -17.26 -11.74 12.52
C ARG A 50 -16.63 -11.48 13.88
N MET A 51 -16.56 -12.48 14.75
CA MET A 51 -15.89 -12.36 16.05
C MET A 51 -14.38 -12.11 15.88
N LEU A 52 -13.73 -12.87 15.00
CA LEU A 52 -12.30 -12.74 14.74
C LEU A 52 -11.96 -11.40 14.11
N ALA A 53 -12.75 -10.93 13.13
CA ALA A 53 -12.56 -9.64 12.46
C ALA A 53 -12.51 -8.46 13.45
N LYS A 54 -13.39 -8.45 14.46
CA LYS A 54 -13.42 -7.43 15.52
C LYS A 54 -12.19 -7.42 16.42
N SER A 55 -11.45 -8.53 16.46
CA SER A 55 -10.23 -8.66 17.26
C SER A 55 -8.97 -8.27 16.50
N VAL A 56 -9.08 -8.00 15.20
CA VAL A 56 -7.96 -7.64 14.35
C VAL A 56 -7.49 -6.21 14.68
N PRO A 57 -6.20 -6.00 15.01
CA PRO A 57 -5.69 -4.69 15.44
C PRO A 57 -5.38 -3.75 14.27
N PHE A 58 -6.17 -3.80 13.20
CA PHE A 58 -6.05 -2.88 12.08
C PHE A 58 -6.68 -1.53 12.42
N ALA A 59 -6.15 -0.46 11.82
CA ALA A 59 -6.71 0.88 11.95
C ALA A 59 -7.73 1.11 10.82
N ASN A 60 -8.49 2.20 10.89
CA ASN A 60 -9.63 2.43 9.98
C ASN A 60 -9.26 2.31 8.50
N HIS A 61 -10.07 1.57 7.75
CA HIS A 61 -9.86 1.39 6.31
C HIS A 61 -10.26 2.65 5.53
N PRO A 62 -9.58 3.01 4.42
CA PRO A 62 -9.97 4.15 3.58
C PRO A 62 -11.43 4.13 3.13
N LEU A 63 -12.04 2.95 2.94
CA LEU A 63 -13.46 2.83 2.59
C LEU A 63 -14.41 3.45 3.62
N ALA A 64 -13.99 3.67 4.87
CA ALA A 64 -14.79 4.37 5.87
C ALA A 64 -15.11 5.83 5.49
N GLU A 65 -14.34 6.39 4.55
CA GLU A 65 -14.52 7.74 3.99
C GLU A 65 -15.22 7.75 2.63
N LEU A 66 -15.44 6.57 2.01
CA LEU A 66 -16.10 6.47 0.72
C LEU A 66 -17.63 6.52 0.91
N GLU A 67 -18.25 7.60 0.43
CA GLU A 67 -19.70 7.79 0.52
C GLU A 67 -20.50 6.96 -0.49
N ASP A 68 -19.86 6.54 -1.59
CA ASP A 68 -20.51 5.76 -2.64
C ASP A 68 -20.66 4.29 -2.21
N GLY A 69 -21.84 3.96 -1.69
CA GLY A 69 -22.18 2.60 -1.26
C GLY A 69 -22.13 1.58 -2.39
N TYR A 70 -22.36 1.96 -3.65
CA TYR A 70 -22.22 1.04 -4.77
C TYR A 70 -20.74 0.70 -5.01
N ALA A 71 -19.87 1.70 -4.96
CA ALA A 71 -18.42 1.49 -5.07
C ALA A 71 -17.87 0.63 -3.92
N CYS A 72 -18.32 0.87 -2.68
CA CYS A 72 -17.98 0.02 -1.55
C CYS A 72 -18.43 -1.44 -1.76
N LYS A 73 -19.67 -1.64 -2.23
CA LYS A 73 -20.20 -2.99 -2.49
C LYS A 73 -19.37 -3.71 -3.54
N LEU A 74 -19.13 -3.06 -4.68
CA LEU A 74 -18.32 -3.63 -5.77
C LEU A 74 -16.89 -3.96 -5.30
N TYR A 75 -16.29 -3.12 -4.46
CA TYR A 75 -14.97 -3.38 -3.87
C TYR A 75 -14.95 -4.71 -3.10
N ILE A 76 -15.92 -4.91 -2.20
CA ILE A 76 -16.03 -6.12 -1.38
C ILE A 76 -16.29 -7.36 -2.24
N GLU A 77 -17.22 -7.27 -3.20
CA GLU A 77 -17.56 -8.38 -4.10
C GLU A 77 -16.36 -8.84 -4.94
N LEU A 78 -15.53 -7.90 -5.41
CA LEU A 78 -14.32 -8.22 -6.15
C LEU A 78 -13.24 -8.84 -5.26
N LEU A 79 -13.10 -8.42 -4.01
CA LEU A 79 -12.20 -9.09 -3.06
C LEU A 79 -12.63 -10.54 -2.79
N LEU A 80 -13.94 -10.77 -2.65
CA LEU A 80 -14.51 -12.11 -2.51
C LEU A 80 -14.25 -12.95 -3.77
N SER A 81 -14.35 -12.36 -4.95
CA SER A 81 -14.00 -13.02 -6.22
C SER A 81 -12.52 -13.40 -6.29
N VAL A 82 -11.61 -12.54 -5.83
CA VAL A 82 -10.16 -12.86 -5.72
C VAL A 82 -9.96 -14.07 -4.80
N MET A 83 -10.61 -14.08 -3.63
CA MET A 83 -10.55 -15.20 -2.69
C MET A 83 -11.11 -16.50 -3.30
N GLN A 84 -12.16 -16.44 -4.12
CA GLN A 84 -12.74 -17.62 -4.77
C GLN A 84 -11.79 -18.28 -5.78
N MET A 85 -10.86 -17.53 -6.39
CA MET A 85 -9.83 -18.09 -7.27
C MET A 85 -8.81 -18.94 -6.51
N ASP A 86 -8.68 -18.74 -5.20
CA ASP A 86 -7.79 -19.51 -4.34
C ASP A 86 -8.39 -19.67 -2.94
N THR A 87 -9.06 -20.80 -2.73
CA THR A 87 -9.74 -21.12 -1.46
C THR A 87 -8.79 -21.52 -0.32
N ASN A 88 -7.47 -21.55 -0.54
CA ASN A 88 -6.54 -21.88 0.53
C ASN A 88 -6.56 -20.77 1.60
N GLY A 89 -6.75 -21.14 2.86
CA GLY A 89 -6.89 -20.15 3.95
C GLY A 89 -8.18 -19.32 3.86
N ILE A 90 -9.27 -19.91 3.37
CA ILE A 90 -10.54 -19.19 3.16
C ILE A 90 -11.04 -18.46 4.42
N THR A 91 -10.90 -19.06 5.60
CA THR A 91 -11.33 -18.47 6.87
C THR A 91 -10.55 -17.19 7.16
N GLU A 92 -9.21 -17.21 7.04
CA GLU A 92 -8.36 -16.05 7.29
C GLU A 92 -8.62 -14.93 6.29
N LYS A 93 -8.79 -15.29 5.01
CA LYS A 93 -9.15 -14.33 3.95
C LYS A 93 -10.52 -13.70 4.21
N MET A 94 -11.50 -14.48 4.63
CA MET A 94 -12.84 -14.00 5.00
C MET A 94 -12.82 -13.11 6.24
N VAL A 95 -11.99 -13.40 7.25
CA VAL A 95 -11.78 -12.52 8.40
C VAL A 95 -11.25 -11.16 7.97
N TYR A 96 -10.32 -11.13 7.01
CA TYR A 96 -9.81 -9.87 6.47
C TYR A 96 -10.89 -9.09 5.70
N ILE A 97 -11.62 -9.76 4.81
CA ILE A 97 -12.69 -9.12 4.03
C ILE A 97 -13.83 -8.64 4.94
N GLN A 98 -14.22 -9.43 5.95
CA GLN A 98 -15.20 -9.04 6.96
C GLN A 98 -14.79 -7.78 7.71
N TRP A 99 -13.51 -7.65 8.05
CA TRP A 99 -12.99 -6.45 8.68
C TRP A 99 -13.14 -5.22 7.77
N ILE A 100 -12.82 -5.34 6.47
CA ILE A 100 -13.03 -4.26 5.49
C ILE A 100 -14.52 -3.93 5.34
N LEU A 101 -15.39 -4.94 5.32
CA LEU A 101 -16.84 -4.78 5.23
C LEU A 101 -17.39 -3.97 6.41
N GLU A 102 -16.95 -4.24 7.64
CA GLU A 102 -17.34 -3.47 8.83
C GLU A 102 -16.93 -1.99 8.73
N GLU A 103 -15.78 -1.70 8.11
CA GLU A 103 -15.29 -0.34 7.88
C GLU A 103 -16.04 0.39 6.75
N SER A 104 -16.56 -0.34 5.76
CA SER A 104 -17.25 0.22 4.58
C SER A 104 -18.63 0.83 4.87
N ARG A 105 -19.17 0.64 6.08
CA ARG A 105 -20.51 1.08 6.53
C ARG A 105 -21.67 0.61 5.66
N LEU A 106 -21.47 -0.44 4.87
CA LEU A 106 -22.55 -1.12 4.17
C LEU A 106 -23.45 -1.83 5.18
N ASP A 107 -24.77 -1.67 5.01
CA ASP A 107 -25.77 -2.45 5.75
C ASP A 107 -25.96 -3.79 5.06
N MET A 108 -24.90 -4.61 5.10
CA MET A 108 -24.80 -5.88 4.41
C MET A 108 -24.00 -6.88 5.24
N GLU A 109 -24.48 -8.11 5.31
CA GLU A 109 -23.78 -9.20 5.97
C GLU A 109 -22.80 -9.88 5.01
N LEU A 110 -21.72 -10.47 5.54
CA LEU A 110 -20.70 -11.12 4.71
C LEU A 110 -21.26 -12.28 3.88
N GLU A 111 -22.22 -13.02 4.44
CA GLU A 111 -22.89 -14.12 3.75
C GLU A 111 -23.65 -13.62 2.51
N ASP A 112 -24.37 -12.49 2.64
CA ASP A 112 -25.08 -11.87 1.53
C ASP A 112 -24.09 -11.37 0.47
N ALA A 113 -23.02 -10.67 0.88
CA ALA A 113 -21.97 -10.20 -0.01
C ALA A 113 -21.28 -11.36 -0.76
N TYR A 114 -21.06 -12.49 -0.07
CA TYR A 114 -20.48 -13.69 -0.67
C TYR A 114 -21.42 -14.30 -1.71
N ALA A 115 -22.70 -14.45 -1.38
CA ALA A 115 -23.69 -14.96 -2.34
C ALA A 115 -23.79 -14.05 -3.58
N GLU A 116 -23.85 -12.74 -3.40
CA GLU A 116 -23.91 -11.78 -4.50
C GLU A 116 -22.64 -11.78 -5.36
N SER A 117 -21.46 -11.99 -4.75
CA SER A 117 -20.20 -12.07 -5.49
C SER A 117 -20.15 -13.24 -6.49
N LEU A 118 -20.89 -14.32 -6.24
CA LEU A 118 -20.98 -15.48 -7.15
C LEU A 118 -21.82 -15.17 -8.39
N GLU A 119 -22.66 -14.13 -8.32
CA GLU A 119 -23.56 -13.70 -9.39
C GLU A 119 -22.99 -12.56 -10.24
N LEU A 120 -21.73 -12.13 -10.01
CA LEU A 120 -21.10 -11.04 -10.75
C LEU A 120 -21.13 -11.32 -12.27
N GLY A 121 -21.97 -10.55 -12.96
CA GLY A 121 -22.15 -10.63 -14.40
C GLY A 121 -20.98 -10.00 -15.17
N LYS A 122 -20.86 -10.35 -16.45
CA LYS A 122 -19.82 -9.79 -17.34
C LYS A 122 -19.96 -8.27 -17.56
N ASP A 123 -21.15 -7.73 -17.32
CA ASP A 123 -21.45 -6.31 -17.52
C ASP A 123 -20.69 -5.43 -16.51
N ILE A 124 -20.41 -5.97 -15.31
CA ILE A 124 -19.69 -5.29 -14.23
C ILE A 124 -18.25 -4.96 -14.64
N TYR A 125 -17.61 -5.77 -15.50
CA TYR A 125 -16.25 -5.49 -15.97
C TYR A 125 -16.12 -4.15 -16.69
N SER A 126 -17.20 -3.64 -17.30
CA SER A 126 -17.21 -2.31 -17.93
C SER A 126 -17.30 -1.17 -16.92
N GLU A 127 -17.84 -1.45 -15.72
CA GLU A 127 -18.08 -0.48 -14.65
C GLU A 127 -16.89 -0.37 -13.68
N ILE A 128 -16.09 -1.44 -13.52
CA ILE A 128 -14.91 -1.47 -12.63
C ILE A 128 -14.00 -0.26 -12.87
N GLY A 129 -13.69 0.00 -14.14
CA GLY A 129 -12.81 1.11 -14.54
C GLY A 129 -13.43 2.50 -14.38
N GLU A 130 -14.75 2.61 -14.13
CA GLU A 130 -15.43 3.88 -13.87
C GLU A 130 -15.63 4.12 -12.37
N VAL A 131 -15.96 3.06 -11.63
CA VAL A 131 -16.34 3.09 -10.21
C VAL A 131 -15.11 3.08 -9.30
N LEU A 132 -14.12 2.25 -9.61
CA LEU A 132 -12.93 2.05 -8.75
C LEU A 132 -11.69 2.81 -9.24
N ARG A 133 -11.79 3.53 -10.36
CA ARG A 133 -10.72 4.37 -10.90
C ARG A 133 -10.67 5.74 -10.21
N THR A 134 -10.86 5.72 -8.90
CA THR A 134 -10.76 6.83 -7.96
C THR A 134 -9.45 6.73 -7.19
N ASP A 135 -9.26 7.58 -6.18
CA ASP A 135 -8.13 7.49 -5.24
C ASP A 135 -8.08 6.14 -4.50
N PHE A 136 -9.12 5.30 -4.62
CA PHE A 136 -9.24 3.98 -3.99
C PHE A 136 -8.65 2.81 -4.78
N GLY A 137 -8.27 3.01 -6.05
CA GLY A 137 -7.74 1.92 -6.87
C GLY A 137 -6.46 1.28 -6.31
N LEU A 138 -5.62 2.06 -5.62
CA LEU A 138 -4.36 1.56 -5.04
C LEU A 138 -4.65 0.67 -3.83
N PHE A 139 -5.56 1.13 -2.97
CA PHE A 139 -6.02 0.35 -1.82
C PHE A 139 -6.62 -0.97 -2.29
N PHE A 140 -7.48 -0.93 -3.31
CA PHE A 140 -8.12 -2.13 -3.86
C PHE A 140 -7.09 -3.16 -4.32
N ILE A 141 -6.12 -2.76 -5.15
CA ILE A 141 -5.12 -3.71 -5.67
C ILE A 141 -4.24 -4.25 -4.55
N VAL A 142 -3.85 -3.42 -3.58
CA VAL A 142 -3.06 -3.86 -2.43
C VAL A 142 -3.84 -4.85 -1.58
N ASP A 143 -5.11 -4.58 -1.28
CA ASP A 143 -5.97 -5.48 -0.51
C ASP A 143 -6.23 -6.78 -1.28
N ALA A 144 -6.44 -6.73 -2.59
CA ALA A 144 -6.59 -7.92 -3.43
C ALA A 144 -5.33 -8.80 -3.37
N LEU A 145 -4.14 -8.19 -3.43
CA LEU A 145 -2.87 -8.89 -3.27
C LEU A 145 -2.69 -9.48 -1.87
N ILE A 146 -3.14 -8.75 -0.82
CA ILE A 146 -3.15 -9.22 0.57
C ILE A 146 -4.09 -10.43 0.71
N VAL A 147 -5.32 -10.33 0.22
CA VAL A 147 -6.32 -11.41 0.22
C VAL A 147 -5.75 -12.64 -0.48
N ALA A 148 -5.20 -12.48 -1.68
CA ALA A 148 -4.67 -13.62 -2.43
C ALA A 148 -3.51 -14.32 -1.71
N ASN A 149 -2.67 -13.57 -0.98
CA ASN A 149 -1.43 -14.07 -0.37
C ASN A 149 -1.49 -14.16 1.16
N PHE A 150 -2.68 -14.17 1.76
CA PHE A 150 -2.84 -14.00 3.21
C PHE A 150 -2.22 -15.13 4.03
N VAL A 151 -2.36 -16.38 3.55
CA VAL A 151 -1.87 -17.58 4.23
C VAL A 151 -0.63 -18.16 3.55
N GLU A 152 -0.65 -18.24 2.22
CA GLU A 152 0.45 -18.75 1.40
C GLU A 152 0.53 -18.00 0.08
N GLU A 153 1.55 -18.31 -0.73
CA GLU A 153 1.70 -17.70 -2.05
C GLU A 153 0.50 -18.04 -2.93
N ALA A 154 -0.11 -16.99 -3.49
CA ALA A 154 -1.30 -17.12 -4.31
C ALA A 154 -1.07 -18.04 -5.51
N ASN A 155 -2.06 -18.86 -5.84
CA ASN A 155 -2.03 -19.67 -7.04
C ASN A 155 -2.06 -18.83 -8.33
N GLY A 156 -1.77 -19.47 -9.47
CA GLY A 156 -1.73 -18.79 -10.77
C GLY A 156 -3.07 -18.18 -11.20
N GLU A 157 -4.20 -18.77 -10.79
CA GLU A 157 -5.55 -18.30 -11.15
C GLU A 157 -5.88 -16.99 -10.44
N ALA A 158 -5.61 -16.88 -9.14
CA ALA A 158 -5.80 -15.66 -8.37
C ALA A 158 -4.91 -14.52 -8.89
N ILE A 159 -3.64 -14.82 -9.22
CA ILE A 159 -2.73 -13.82 -9.79
C ILE A 159 -3.19 -13.36 -11.18
N GLU A 160 -3.64 -14.29 -12.04
CA GLU A 160 -4.17 -13.94 -13.36
C GLU A 160 -5.44 -13.08 -13.25
N TYR A 161 -6.32 -13.39 -12.31
CA TYR A 161 -7.53 -12.61 -12.06
C TYR A 161 -7.20 -11.19 -11.58
N ILE A 162 -6.29 -11.02 -10.62
CA ILE A 162 -5.82 -9.70 -10.18
C ILE A 162 -5.19 -8.92 -11.34
N ALA A 163 -4.40 -9.58 -12.19
CA ALA A 163 -3.81 -8.94 -13.37
C ALA A 163 -4.88 -8.44 -14.35
N GLN A 164 -5.98 -9.18 -14.55
CA GLN A 164 -7.12 -8.74 -15.36
C GLN A 164 -7.82 -7.53 -14.73
N LEU A 165 -8.04 -7.52 -13.41
CA LEU A 165 -8.59 -6.37 -12.69
C LEU A 165 -7.72 -5.12 -12.86
N CYS A 166 -6.39 -5.26 -12.75
CA CYS A 166 -5.44 -4.19 -13.04
C CYS A 166 -5.61 -3.61 -14.46
N VAL A 167 -5.78 -4.47 -15.47
CA VAL A 167 -6.02 -4.02 -16.86
C VAL A 167 -7.33 -3.23 -16.96
N LEU A 168 -8.40 -3.69 -16.30
CA LEU A 168 -9.69 -3.00 -16.30
C LEU A 168 -9.64 -1.64 -15.59
N LEU A 169 -8.86 -1.54 -14.50
CA LEU A 169 -8.61 -0.28 -13.80
C LEU A 169 -7.69 0.67 -14.58
N GLY A 170 -7.05 0.19 -15.65
CA GLY A 170 -6.13 0.97 -16.48
C GLY A 170 -4.83 1.31 -15.76
N VAL A 171 -4.37 0.46 -14.83
CA VAL A 171 -3.12 0.70 -14.09
C VAL A 171 -1.90 0.33 -14.93
N ASP A 172 -0.82 1.08 -14.74
CA ASP A 172 0.44 0.81 -15.42
C ASP A 172 1.36 -0.12 -14.61
N ALA A 173 2.49 -0.50 -15.22
CA ALA A 173 3.47 -1.39 -14.57
C ALA A 173 4.10 -0.80 -13.31
N SER A 174 4.29 0.52 -13.24
CA SER A 174 4.86 1.18 -12.06
C SER A 174 3.88 1.14 -10.89
N TYR A 175 2.59 1.30 -11.18
CA TYR A 175 1.51 1.22 -10.21
C TYR A 175 1.38 -0.20 -9.65
N MET A 176 1.42 -1.22 -10.53
CA MET A 176 1.43 -2.62 -10.11
C MET A 176 2.64 -2.96 -9.24
N GLU A 177 3.83 -2.52 -9.63
CA GLU A 177 5.05 -2.74 -8.83
C GLU A 177 4.94 -2.11 -7.44
N THR A 178 4.44 -0.89 -7.35
CA THR A 178 4.18 -0.18 -6.09
C THR A 178 3.20 -0.97 -5.21
N SER A 179 2.11 -1.46 -5.81
CA SER A 179 1.08 -2.24 -5.12
C SER A 179 1.64 -3.55 -4.55
N VAL A 180 2.46 -4.27 -5.32
CA VAL A 180 3.11 -5.51 -4.87
C VAL A 180 4.06 -5.24 -3.70
N ILE A 181 4.82 -4.15 -3.74
CA ILE A 181 5.74 -3.80 -2.63
C ILE A 181 4.95 -3.46 -1.37
N LEU A 182 3.87 -2.67 -1.48
CA LEU A 182 3.01 -2.31 -0.35
C LEU A 182 2.34 -3.55 0.27
N ALA A 183 1.73 -4.41 -0.54
CA ALA A 183 1.11 -5.65 -0.09
C ALA A 183 2.12 -6.56 0.62
N LYS A 184 3.34 -6.69 0.06
CA LYS A 184 4.43 -7.45 0.68
C LYS A 184 4.82 -6.88 2.06
N ILE A 185 4.92 -5.56 2.19
CA ILE A 185 5.24 -4.92 3.48
C ILE A 185 4.11 -5.13 4.49
N ALA A 186 2.85 -5.05 4.04
CA ALA A 186 1.67 -5.31 4.87
C ALA A 186 1.61 -6.76 5.36
N LEU A 187 1.82 -7.75 4.49
CA LEU A 187 1.80 -9.16 4.86
C LEU A 187 2.93 -9.52 5.85
N TYR A 188 4.15 -9.04 5.61
CA TYR A 188 5.30 -9.40 6.46
C TYR A 188 5.46 -8.51 7.69
N GLN A 189 4.83 -7.33 7.72
CA GLN A 189 5.08 -6.29 8.74
C GLN A 189 6.58 -6.00 8.95
N ASP A 190 7.39 -6.13 7.89
CA ASP A 190 8.83 -5.91 7.91
C ASP A 190 9.31 -5.49 6.50
N ILE A 191 10.44 -4.79 6.46
CA ILE A 191 11.08 -4.28 5.25
C ILE A 191 12.44 -4.91 4.97
N LYS A 192 12.95 -5.78 5.86
CA LYS A 192 14.31 -6.37 5.75
C LYS A 192 14.58 -7.08 4.43
N ASN A 193 13.57 -7.70 3.83
CA ASN A 193 13.67 -8.48 2.59
C ASN A 193 13.24 -7.67 1.35
N THR A 194 13.20 -6.34 1.47
CA THR A 194 12.83 -5.42 0.39
C THR A 194 14.02 -4.53 0.08
N LYS A 195 14.34 -4.36 -1.21
CA LYS A 195 15.50 -3.56 -1.61
C LYS A 195 15.22 -2.09 -1.27
N LYS A 196 16.28 -1.35 -0.93
CA LYS A 196 16.14 0.07 -0.61
C LYS A 196 15.46 0.88 -1.72
N ALA A 197 15.81 0.64 -2.99
CA ALA A 197 15.18 1.33 -4.12
C ALA A 197 13.68 1.03 -4.24
N ASP A 198 13.24 -0.17 -3.87
CA ASP A 198 11.82 -0.55 -3.87
C ASP A 198 11.08 0.13 -2.72
N ILE A 199 11.70 0.22 -1.54
CA ILE A 199 11.16 0.98 -0.40
C ILE A 199 11.00 2.47 -0.77
N GLU A 200 11.96 3.05 -1.48
CA GLU A 200 11.91 4.45 -1.92
C GLU A 200 10.67 4.75 -2.77
N LYS A 201 10.29 3.83 -3.67
CA LYS A 201 9.11 3.98 -4.54
C LYS A 201 7.80 4.09 -3.75
N VAL A 202 7.69 3.39 -2.62
CA VAL A 202 6.45 3.34 -1.84
C VAL A 202 6.37 4.40 -0.74
N LEU A 203 7.47 5.09 -0.40
CA LEU A 203 7.47 6.14 0.62
C LEU A 203 6.41 7.24 0.44
N PRO A 204 6.06 7.67 -0.80
CA PRO A 204 4.98 8.65 -0.98
C PRO A 204 3.60 8.17 -0.55
N TYR A 205 3.37 6.86 -0.50
CA TYR A 205 2.04 6.25 -0.27
C TYR A 205 1.96 5.49 1.05
N ILE A 206 3.09 5.06 1.63
CA ILE A 206 3.14 4.10 2.73
C ILE A 206 2.35 4.53 3.98
N ASP A 207 2.19 5.84 4.19
CA ASP A 207 1.40 6.39 5.30
C ASP A 207 -0.11 6.19 5.11
N ASP A 208 -0.58 6.20 3.86
CA ASP A 208 -1.99 5.95 3.52
C ASP A 208 -2.40 4.50 3.84
N PHE A 209 -1.40 3.62 4.01
CA PHE A 209 -1.55 2.22 4.37
C PHE A 209 -1.37 1.97 5.88
N GLU A 210 -1.43 2.99 6.73
CA GLU A 210 -1.42 2.83 8.20
C GLU A 210 -2.54 1.91 8.73
N TYR A 211 -3.59 1.66 7.94
CA TYR A 211 -4.68 0.73 8.27
C TYR A 211 -4.20 -0.71 8.40
N CYS A 212 -3.31 -1.16 7.49
CA CYS A 212 -2.80 -2.53 7.46
C CYS A 212 -1.29 -2.64 7.72
N ILE A 213 -0.52 -1.55 7.66
CA ILE A 213 0.92 -1.52 7.95
C ILE A 213 1.17 -0.88 9.31
N GLY A 214 1.79 -1.63 10.21
CA GLY A 214 2.10 -1.15 11.56
C GLY A 214 3.05 0.06 11.55
N LYS A 215 2.76 1.04 12.42
CA LYS A 215 3.52 2.30 12.56
C LYS A 215 5.04 2.10 12.71
N ASN A 216 5.46 1.04 13.42
CA ASN A 216 6.88 0.71 13.57
C ASN A 216 7.55 0.36 12.23
N THR A 217 6.84 -0.32 11.33
CA THR A 217 7.32 -0.72 10.01
C THR A 217 7.44 0.49 9.09
N ILE A 218 6.43 1.37 9.12
CA ILE A 218 6.44 2.67 8.43
C ILE A 218 7.61 3.53 8.93
N GLU A 219 7.78 3.67 10.25
CA GLU A 219 8.90 4.42 10.83
C GLU A 219 10.26 3.88 10.33
N LYS A 220 10.47 2.56 10.37
CA LYS A 220 11.69 1.93 9.86
C LYS A 220 11.93 2.23 8.38
N ALA A 221 10.88 2.26 7.56
CA ALA A 221 11.00 2.57 6.14
C ALA A 221 11.58 3.97 5.94
N PHE A 222 11.05 4.99 6.63
CA PHE A 222 11.59 6.35 6.58
C PHE A 222 13.01 6.45 7.16
N TRP A 223 13.34 5.70 8.22
CA TRP A 223 14.66 5.78 8.85
C TRP A 223 15.80 5.42 7.89
N LEU A 224 15.58 4.53 6.91
CA LEU A 224 16.56 4.17 5.89
C LEU A 224 16.98 5.36 5.00
N PHE A 225 16.17 6.42 4.99
CA PHE A 225 16.37 7.60 4.16
C PHE A 225 16.73 8.85 4.97
N ARG A 226 16.92 8.75 6.29
CA ARG A 226 17.30 9.86 7.17
C ARG A 226 18.80 9.89 7.45
N TYR A 227 19.43 11.03 7.18
CA TYR A 227 20.87 11.20 7.31
C TYR A 227 21.21 12.47 8.06
N VAL A 228 21.78 12.30 9.25
CA VAL A 228 22.31 13.42 10.03
C VAL A 228 23.60 13.90 9.37
N CYS A 229 23.56 15.08 8.76
CA CYS A 229 24.67 15.67 8.02
C CYS A 229 25.37 16.80 8.79
N VAL A 230 24.69 17.42 9.75
CA VAL A 230 25.23 18.43 10.66
C VAL A 230 24.83 18.07 12.08
N LYS A 231 25.77 18.11 13.02
CA LYS A 231 25.52 18.03 14.47
C LYS A 231 26.59 18.83 15.19
N VAL A 232 26.21 19.96 15.80
CA VAL A 232 27.14 20.88 16.49
C VAL A 232 26.46 21.39 17.75
N TYR A 233 27.10 21.31 18.92
CA TYR A 233 26.58 21.88 20.17
C TYR A 233 27.25 23.23 20.50
N ASN A 234 26.55 24.10 21.21
CA ASN A 234 27.06 25.38 21.68
C ASN A 234 28.26 25.19 22.62
N ASP A 235 28.35 24.05 23.31
CA ASP A 235 29.52 23.66 24.09
C ASP A 235 30.79 23.52 23.23
N ASP A 236 30.62 23.09 21.97
CA ASP A 236 31.67 23.11 20.95
C ASP A 236 31.93 24.53 20.40
N LEU A 237 31.06 25.51 20.71
CA LEU A 237 31.08 26.88 20.20
C LEU A 237 31.48 27.96 21.23
N TRP A 238 31.76 27.62 22.50
CA TRP A 238 32.23 28.60 23.50
C TRP A 238 33.62 29.11 23.12
N GLY A 239 33.64 30.22 22.40
CA GLY A 239 34.88 30.87 22.00
C GLY A 239 34.84 31.70 20.72
N GLY A 240 33.68 31.99 20.12
CA GLY A 240 33.61 32.74 18.86
C GLY A 240 33.53 31.84 17.62
N TYR A 241 32.97 30.65 17.81
CA TYR A 241 32.64 29.73 16.72
C TYR A 241 31.22 30.05 16.24
N SER A 242 30.95 29.91 14.94
CA SER A 242 29.60 30.12 14.39
C SER A 242 29.25 29.07 13.36
N LEU A 243 28.06 28.48 13.49
CA LEU A 243 27.42 27.72 12.42
C LEU A 243 26.46 28.65 11.67
N SER A 244 26.56 28.66 10.34
CA SER A 244 25.57 29.33 9.48
C SER A 244 25.04 28.38 8.42
N TRP A 245 23.72 28.25 8.32
CA TRP A 245 23.07 27.50 7.26
C TRP A 245 23.22 28.24 5.93
N LYS A 246 23.62 27.51 4.89
CA LYS A 246 23.73 28.04 3.52
C LYS A 246 22.50 27.75 2.67
N VAL A 247 21.68 26.82 3.14
CA VAL A 247 20.44 26.38 2.50
C VAL A 247 19.28 26.66 3.44
N ARG A 248 18.08 26.93 2.89
CA ARG A 248 16.88 27.18 3.71
C ARG A 248 16.30 25.87 4.26
N GLN A 249 15.45 26.00 5.28
CA GLN A 249 14.65 24.90 5.81
C GLN A 249 13.79 24.26 4.70
N ILE A 250 13.65 22.93 4.70
CA ILE A 250 12.83 22.13 3.75
C ILE A 250 13.25 22.35 2.28
N SER A 251 14.51 22.69 2.03
CA SER A 251 15.02 22.86 0.65
C SER A 251 15.57 21.55 0.09
N LYS A 252 15.35 21.35 -1.21
CA LYS A 252 16.02 20.29 -1.97
C LYS A 252 17.52 20.58 -2.06
N VAL A 253 18.33 19.55 -1.82
CA VAL A 253 19.80 19.59 -1.92
C VAL A 253 20.29 18.41 -2.74
N SER A 254 21.36 18.63 -3.47
CA SER A 254 22.10 17.59 -4.18
C SER A 254 23.38 17.23 -3.41
N LYS A 255 23.82 15.98 -3.56
CA LYS A 255 25.05 15.47 -2.99
C LYS A 255 26.23 16.36 -3.37
N GLY A 256 26.94 16.83 -2.36
CA GLY A 256 28.09 17.73 -2.53
C GLY A 256 27.77 19.23 -2.39
N ASP A 257 26.49 19.61 -2.35
CA ASP A 257 26.08 21.00 -2.09
C ASP A 257 26.57 21.48 -0.73
N ASN A 258 27.04 22.73 -0.65
CA ASN A 258 27.41 23.33 0.63
C ASN A 258 26.15 23.69 1.41
N ILE A 259 25.83 22.93 2.46
CA ILE A 259 24.60 23.08 3.25
C ILE A 259 24.79 23.94 4.51
N ALA A 260 26.00 23.95 5.07
CA ALA A 260 26.34 24.77 6.22
C ALA A 260 27.81 25.20 6.18
N GLU A 261 28.10 26.27 6.90
CA GLU A 261 29.45 26.79 7.11
C GLU A 261 29.74 26.80 8.61
N TYR A 262 30.87 26.22 8.99
CA TYR A 262 31.40 26.21 10.34
C TYR A 262 32.66 27.07 10.40
N ARG A 263 32.63 28.14 11.20
CA ARG A 263 33.79 28.98 11.47
C ARG A 263 34.37 28.65 12.83
N PRO A 264 35.60 28.12 12.91
CA PRO A 264 36.30 28.00 14.17
C PRO A 264 36.89 29.33 14.64
N LYS A 265 37.12 29.47 15.95
CA LYS A 265 37.79 30.65 16.56
C LYS A 265 39.17 30.94 15.94
N GLN A 266 39.91 29.89 15.59
CA GLN A 266 41.19 29.95 14.89
C GLN A 266 41.22 28.84 13.84
N GLY A 267 41.64 29.16 12.61
CA GLY A 267 41.72 28.23 11.49
C GLY A 267 40.84 28.62 10.31
N SER A 268 40.81 27.76 9.29
CA SER A 268 40.01 27.98 8.09
C SER A 268 38.55 27.60 8.30
N THR A 269 37.64 28.41 7.74
CA THR A 269 36.23 28.07 7.57
C THR A 269 36.10 26.69 6.93
N THR A 270 35.26 25.84 7.52
CA THR A 270 34.91 24.53 6.98
C THR A 270 33.49 24.56 6.43
N TYR A 271 33.28 23.98 5.26
CA TYR A 271 31.95 23.82 4.68
C TYR A 271 31.47 22.39 4.89
N VAL A 272 30.25 22.27 5.41
CA VAL A 272 29.56 20.98 5.47
C VAL A 272 28.84 20.78 4.15
N LYS A 273 29.11 19.64 3.51
CA LYS A 273 28.49 19.25 2.24
C LYS A 273 27.35 18.26 2.48
N ALA A 274 26.32 18.34 1.65
CA ALA A 274 25.26 17.34 1.61
C ALA A 274 25.87 15.96 1.30
N SER A 275 25.59 14.98 2.17
CA SER A 275 26.08 13.60 1.99
C SER A 275 25.38 12.86 0.85
N GLN A 276 24.21 13.36 0.44
CA GLN A 276 23.32 12.75 -0.55
C GLN A 276 22.28 13.75 -1.04
N ASP A 277 21.52 13.34 -2.05
CA ASP A 277 20.35 14.06 -2.53
C ASP A 277 19.18 13.92 -1.53
N GLY A 278 18.33 14.94 -1.46
CA GLY A 278 17.11 14.88 -0.66
C GLY A 278 16.61 16.26 -0.21
N THR A 279 15.83 16.27 0.86
CA THR A 279 15.29 17.48 1.49
C THR A 279 16.01 17.73 2.81
N LEU A 280 16.57 18.93 2.99
CA LEU A 280 17.25 19.33 4.22
C LEU A 280 16.25 19.83 5.26
N PHE A 281 16.29 19.22 6.44
CA PHE A 281 15.56 19.61 7.64
C PHE A 281 16.53 20.08 8.73
N GLN A 282 16.24 21.23 9.34
CA GLN A 282 17.08 21.91 10.33
C GLN A 282 16.38 21.89 11.70
N PHE A 283 17.13 21.56 12.76
CA PHE A 283 16.61 21.38 14.12
C PHE A 283 17.54 22.03 15.16
N LYS A 284 16.96 22.47 16.27
CA LYS A 284 17.70 22.76 17.50
C LYS A 284 17.58 21.59 18.46
N VAL A 285 18.66 21.34 19.18
CA VAL A 285 18.73 20.26 20.16
C VAL A 285 19.30 20.81 21.46
N GLU A 286 18.59 20.64 22.56
CA GLU A 286 19.02 21.06 23.88
C GLU A 286 19.40 19.85 24.73
N LYS A 287 20.56 19.94 25.37
CA LYS A 287 21.08 18.93 26.29
C LYS A 287 21.57 19.61 27.56
N GLY A 288 20.75 19.59 28.61
CA GLY A 288 21.04 20.34 29.83
C GLY A 288 21.09 21.85 29.58
N TYR A 289 22.26 22.48 29.73
CA TYR A 289 22.47 23.91 29.45
C TYR A 289 23.02 24.19 28.04
N SER A 290 23.23 23.15 27.24
CA SER A 290 23.87 23.22 25.94
C SER A 290 22.82 23.17 24.84
N CYS A 291 22.73 24.19 24.00
CA CYS A 291 21.88 24.18 22.80
C CYS A 291 22.74 23.85 21.57
N GLY A 292 22.26 23.10 20.61
CA GLY A 292 23.00 22.67 19.43
C GLY A 292 22.12 22.71 18.19
N SER A 293 22.72 22.60 17.00
CA SER A 293 22.03 22.58 15.72
C SER A 293 22.27 21.25 15.02
N VAL A 294 21.20 20.67 14.48
CA VAL A 294 21.21 19.40 13.76
C VAL A 294 20.60 19.58 12.38
N GLY A 295 21.25 19.03 11.36
CA GLY A 295 20.76 18.99 9.99
C GLY A 295 20.52 17.55 9.58
N VAL A 296 19.34 17.26 9.06
CA VAL A 296 18.95 15.95 8.54
C VAL A 296 18.58 16.09 7.08
N ILE A 297 19.21 15.31 6.21
CA ILE A 297 18.70 15.12 4.84
C ILE A 297 17.79 13.90 4.87
N SER A 298 16.55 14.06 4.38
CA SER A 298 15.57 12.97 4.28
C SER A 298 14.91 12.90 2.89
N HIS A 299 14.11 11.86 2.67
CA HIS A 299 13.26 11.73 1.48
C HIS A 299 12.20 12.85 1.45
N PRO A 300 11.78 13.36 0.28
CA PRO A 300 10.79 14.44 0.18
C PRO A 300 9.42 14.13 0.80
N SER A 301 9.02 12.86 0.88
CA SER A 301 7.76 12.43 1.52
C SER A 301 7.84 12.41 3.05
N ASP A 302 9.02 12.59 3.65
CA ASP A 302 9.16 12.66 5.11
C ASP A 302 8.71 14.03 5.63
N SER A 303 8.43 14.12 6.94
CA SER A 303 8.00 15.36 7.58
C SER A 303 8.92 15.78 8.71
N GLY A 304 9.04 17.09 8.93
CA GLY A 304 9.82 17.65 10.04
C GLY A 304 9.42 17.04 11.39
N LYS A 305 8.11 16.83 11.63
CA LYS A 305 7.57 16.22 12.84
C LYS A 305 8.01 14.76 13.04
N LYS A 306 7.97 13.94 11.98
CA LYS A 306 8.41 12.53 12.06
C LYS A 306 9.93 12.43 12.27
N ILE A 307 10.69 13.36 11.70
CA ILE A 307 12.14 13.45 11.91
C ILE A 307 12.46 13.93 13.33
N GLU A 308 11.74 14.92 13.86
CA GLU A 308 11.87 15.42 15.24
C GLU A 308 11.65 14.30 16.26
N GLN A 309 10.57 13.53 16.10
CA GLN A 309 10.28 12.36 16.93
C GLN A 309 11.41 11.32 16.87
N TRP A 310 11.95 11.07 15.68
CA TRP A 310 13.09 10.16 15.52
C TRP A 310 14.37 10.69 16.16
N LEU A 311 14.68 11.98 16.02
CA LEU A 311 15.83 12.60 16.68
C LEU A 311 15.68 12.52 18.21
N THR A 312 14.46 12.72 18.73
CA THR A 312 14.15 12.60 20.17
C THR A 312 14.38 11.17 20.67
N LYS A 313 13.91 10.15 19.93
CA LYS A 313 14.19 8.73 20.24
C LYS A 313 15.68 8.38 20.09
N LYS A 314 16.37 8.97 19.12
CA LYS A 314 17.80 8.69 18.83
C LYS A 314 18.74 9.33 19.84
N TYR A 315 18.34 10.46 20.42
CA TYR A 315 19.10 11.22 21.41
C TYR A 315 18.34 11.28 22.74
N GLU A 316 17.97 10.10 23.28
CA GLU A 316 17.28 10.00 24.57
C GLU A 316 17.95 10.90 25.64
N GLY A 317 17.15 11.78 26.26
CA GLY A 317 17.62 12.77 27.23
C GLY A 317 17.95 14.16 26.66
N GLU A 318 17.76 14.39 25.36
CA GLU A 318 17.90 15.70 24.70
C GLU A 318 16.53 16.21 24.24
N ASN A 319 16.23 17.49 24.51
CA ASN A 319 15.01 18.16 24.00
C ASN A 319 15.28 18.61 22.56
N VAL A 320 14.67 17.95 21.59
CA VAL A 320 14.77 18.31 20.17
C VAL A 320 13.59 19.21 19.82
N THR A 321 13.86 20.36 19.20
CA THR A 321 12.85 21.27 18.68
C THR A 321 13.11 21.57 17.20
N PHE A 322 12.06 21.45 16.38
CA PHE A 322 12.16 21.80 14.96
C PHE A 322 12.33 23.31 14.77
N GLU A 323 13.33 23.73 13.98
CA GLU A 323 13.51 25.16 13.69
C GLU A 323 12.48 25.61 12.66
N PHE A 324 11.46 26.35 13.10
CA PHE A 324 10.76 27.26 12.21
C PHE A 324 11.65 28.46 11.98
N ILE A 325 12.31 28.51 10.81
CA ILE A 325 12.92 29.76 10.36
C ILE A 325 11.76 30.63 9.87
N ASP A 326 11.26 31.50 10.75
CA ASP A 326 10.46 32.65 10.35
C ASP A 326 11.32 33.53 9.44
N GLU A 327 10.84 33.84 8.23
CA GLU A 327 11.56 34.64 7.23
C GLU A 327 11.69 36.12 7.61
N SER A 328 11.29 36.52 8.83
CA SER A 328 11.29 37.90 9.29
C SER A 328 12.66 38.46 9.70
N ASN A 329 13.73 37.65 9.82
CA ASN A 329 15.05 38.12 10.29
C ASN A 329 16.22 37.92 9.31
N ARG A 330 16.02 38.20 8.02
CA ARG A 330 17.11 38.53 7.09
C ARG A 330 17.05 39.99 6.64
N PHE A 331 17.26 40.89 7.59
CA PHE A 331 17.99 42.12 7.33
C PHE A 331 19.09 42.20 8.37
N TRP A 332 20.34 42.07 7.92
CA TRP A 332 21.50 42.94 8.14
C TRP A 332 22.71 42.32 7.43
#